data_AF-A0A8S4R1J9-F1
#
_entry.id   AF-A0A8S4R1J9-F1
#
_cell.length_a   1.000
_cell.length_b   1.000
_cell.length_c   1.000
_cell.angle_alpha   90.00
_cell.angle_beta   90.00
_cell.angle_gamma   90.00
#
_symmetry.space_group_name_H-M   'P 1'
#
loop_
_entity.id
_entity.type
_entity.pdbx_description
1 polymer ?
#
loop_
_entity_poly.entity_id
_entity_poly.type
_entity_poly.pdbx_seq_one_letter_code
_entity_poly.pdbx_strand_id
1 'polypeptide(L)'
;KAKKPSLLRTIIDIYGSKFLTFNLVFSIFDCAVRLSIPVCLEGLIHYFSPSHTGIEKYQAYLYAAGVVGLMAISATMVHPMILYLMDMSMKIRVACCSLIYRKLLRLDLNAGGKASEGLAGHVVNLLTTDAQRFDMASLFMVDLVRTPIESIIIVYLMYRQIGVATLIGVAFLLMFIPLQGEMALARN
;
A
#
# COMPACT_ATOMS: atom_id res chain seq x y z
N LYS A 1 7.59 -6.27 -37.11
CA LYS A 1 8.56 -6.61 -36.05
C LYS A 1 7.82 -7.33 -34.93
N ALA A 2 8.15 -8.57 -34.61
CA ALA A 2 7.52 -9.30 -33.51
C ALA A 2 7.89 -8.61 -32.18
N LYS A 3 6.87 -8.28 -31.38
CA LYS A 3 7.04 -7.63 -30.07
C LYS A 3 7.67 -8.64 -29.11
N LYS A 4 8.72 -8.28 -28.38
CA LYS A 4 9.32 -9.16 -27.37
C LYS A 4 8.25 -9.53 -26.33
N PRO A 5 7.94 -10.82 -26.11
CA PRO A 5 6.97 -11.22 -25.12
C PRO A 5 7.47 -10.84 -23.71
N SER A 6 6.58 -10.32 -22.88
CA SER A 6 6.90 -9.91 -21.51
C SER A 6 5.83 -10.43 -20.56
N LEU A 7 6.25 -11.26 -19.59
CA LEU A 7 5.37 -11.82 -18.56
C LEU A 7 4.67 -10.71 -17.77
N LEU A 8 5.42 -9.66 -17.39
CA LEU A 8 4.91 -8.53 -16.62
C LEU A 8 3.80 -7.81 -17.37
N ARG A 9 3.95 -7.63 -18.69
CA ARG A 9 2.90 -7.05 -19.52
C ARG A 9 1.63 -7.90 -19.52
N THR A 10 1.77 -9.23 -19.64
CA THR A 10 0.62 -10.14 -19.58
C THR A 10 -0.08 -10.10 -18.22
N ILE A 11 0.66 -10.02 -17.12
CA ILE A 11 0.09 -9.88 -15.78
C ILE A 11 -0.69 -8.55 -15.65
N ILE A 12 -0.10 -7.45 -16.12
CA ILE A 12 -0.77 -6.14 -16.11
C ILE A 12 -2.01 -6.14 -17.01
N ASP A 13 -1.96 -6.76 -18.18
CA ASP A 13 -3.10 -6.82 -19.09
C ASP A 13 -4.26 -7.67 -18.50
N ILE A 14 -3.97 -8.72 -17.72
CA ILE A 14 -4.99 -9.57 -17.07
C ILE A 14 -5.56 -8.95 -15.80
N TYR A 15 -4.70 -8.47 -14.90
CA TYR A 15 -5.08 -8.04 -13.55
C TYR A 15 -5.11 -6.52 -13.38
N GLY A 16 -4.32 -5.78 -14.17
CA GLY A 16 -3.99 -4.38 -13.91
C GLY A 16 -5.18 -3.41 -13.96
N SER A 17 -6.10 -3.56 -14.93
CA SER A 17 -7.26 -2.66 -15.05
C SER A 17 -8.23 -2.80 -13.86
N LYS A 18 -8.56 -4.04 -13.50
CA LYS A 18 -9.42 -4.34 -12.34
C LYS A 18 -8.76 -3.92 -11.04
N PHE A 19 -7.47 -4.24 -10.90
CA PHE A 19 -6.66 -3.85 -9.76
C PHE A 19 -6.65 -2.33 -9.59
N LEU A 20 -6.27 -1.57 -10.62
CA LEU A 20 -6.16 -0.12 -10.56
C LEU A 20 -7.49 0.55 -10.21
N THR A 21 -8.59 0.13 -10.86
CA THR A 21 -9.91 0.73 -10.63
C THR A 21 -10.39 0.48 -9.21
N PHE A 22 -10.30 -0.75 -8.72
CA PHE A 22 -10.73 -1.11 -7.36
C PHE A 22 -9.88 -0.40 -6.30
N ASN A 23 -8.55 -0.38 -6.48
CA ASN A 23 -7.64 0.30 -5.57
C ASN A 23 -7.86 1.81 -5.52
N LEU A 24 -8.11 2.46 -6.67
CA LEU A 24 -8.35 3.90 -6.73
C LEU A 24 -9.65 4.28 -6.02
N VAL A 25 -10.74 3.54 -6.29
CA VAL A 25 -12.03 3.76 -5.62
C VAL A 25 -11.88 3.56 -4.12
N PHE A 26 -11.29 2.44 -3.69
CA PHE A 26 -11.03 2.16 -2.28
C PHE A 26 -10.20 3.26 -1.60
N SER A 27 -9.14 3.72 -2.26
CA SER A 27 -8.24 4.74 -1.72
C SER A 27 -8.96 6.07 -1.49
N ILE A 28 -9.86 6.47 -2.40
CA ILE A 28 -10.65 7.71 -2.25
C ILE A 28 -11.59 7.59 -1.04
N PHE A 29 -12.31 6.48 -0.91
CA PHE A 29 -13.23 6.27 0.21
C PHE A 29 -12.51 6.16 1.56
N ASP A 30 -11.44 5.35 1.64
CA ASP A 30 -10.72 5.20 2.91
C ASP A 30 -10.00 6.50 3.31
N CYS A 31 -9.50 7.29 2.34
CA CYS A 31 -8.97 8.62 2.61
C CYS A 31 -10.04 9.56 3.20
N ALA A 32 -11.24 9.59 2.64
CA ALA A 32 -12.33 10.41 3.16
C ALA A 32 -12.73 10.02 4.60
N VAL A 33 -12.83 8.72 4.89
CA VAL A 33 -13.13 8.21 6.24
C VAL A 33 -12.02 8.58 7.21
N ARG A 34 -10.76 8.35 6.85
CA ARG A 34 -9.60 8.62 7.72
C ARG A 34 -9.41 10.10 8.02
N LEU A 35 -9.62 10.97 7.02
CA LEU A 35 -9.56 12.42 7.20
C LEU A 35 -10.72 12.97 8.05
N SER A 36 -11.85 12.27 8.11
CA SER A 36 -12.98 12.65 8.96
C SER A 36 -12.71 12.41 10.44
N ILE A 37 -11.87 11.42 10.78
CA ILE A 37 -11.51 11.10 12.18
C ILE A 37 -10.87 12.30 12.91
N PRO A 38 -9.78 12.93 12.41
CA PRO A 38 -9.16 14.07 13.09
C PRO A 38 -10.08 15.29 13.12
N VAL A 39 -10.98 15.47 12.14
CA VAL A 39 -11.99 16.56 12.16
C VAL A 39 -13.01 16.35 13.28
N CYS A 40 -13.50 15.12 13.48
CA CYS A 40 -14.36 14.83 14.63
C CYS A 40 -13.60 14.99 15.96
N LEU A 41 -12.32 14.61 15.99
CA LEU A 41 -11.48 14.78 17.16
C LEU A 41 -11.23 16.26 17.49
N GLU A 42 -11.03 17.12 16.48
CA GLU A 42 -10.92 18.57 16.63
C GLU A 42 -12.17 19.14 17.30
N GLY A 43 -13.37 18.75 16.85
CA GLY A 43 -14.64 19.14 17.47
C GLY A 43 -14.73 18.74 18.95
N LEU A 44 -14.23 17.55 19.29
CA LEU A 44 -14.16 17.09 20.69
C LEU A 44 -13.16 17.91 21.52
N ILE A 45 -11.99 18.22 20.95
CA ILE A 45 -10.97 19.07 21.61
C ILE A 45 -11.54 20.47 21.88
N HIS A 46 -12.29 21.06 20.94
CA HIS A 46 -12.92 22.36 21.13
C HIS A 46 -13.94 22.37 22.29
N TYR A 47 -14.71 21.29 22.47
CA TYR A 47 -15.65 21.18 23.60
C TYR A 47 -14.94 21.20 24.97
N PHE A 48 -13.77 20.56 25.08
CA PHE A 48 -12.98 20.55 26.32
C PHE A 48 -12.06 21.77 26.48
N SER A 49 -11.94 22.61 25.44
CA SER A 49 -11.10 23.81 25.49
C SER A 49 -11.79 24.92 26.30
N PRO A 50 -11.13 25.52 27.30
CA PRO A 50 -11.70 26.63 28.09
C PRO A 50 -12.04 27.87 27.25
N SER A 51 -11.49 27.96 26.04
CA SER A 51 -11.56 29.13 25.15
C SER A 51 -12.75 29.09 24.18
N HIS A 52 -13.47 27.96 24.06
CA HIS A 52 -14.51 27.76 23.03
C HIS A 52 -15.83 27.25 23.64
N THR A 53 -16.59 28.15 24.27
CA THR A 53 -17.85 27.84 24.99
C THR A 53 -19.09 27.81 24.09
N GLY A 54 -19.00 27.20 22.91
CA GLY A 54 -20.08 27.17 21.91
C GLY A 54 -20.68 25.80 21.60
N ILE A 55 -20.07 24.72 22.09
CA ILE A 55 -20.47 23.34 21.74
C ILE A 55 -21.35 22.75 22.85
N GLU A 56 -22.56 22.34 22.50
CA GLU A 56 -23.48 21.68 23.42
C GLU A 56 -23.05 20.24 23.71
N LYS A 57 -23.42 19.70 24.89
CA LYS A 57 -23.12 18.31 25.29
C LYS A 57 -23.55 17.28 24.24
N TYR A 58 -24.69 17.51 23.59
CA TYR A 58 -25.19 16.62 22.53
C TYR A 58 -24.23 16.54 21.33
N GLN A 59 -23.67 17.68 20.89
CA GLN A 59 -22.71 17.72 19.79
C GLN A 59 -21.40 17.03 20.16
N ALA A 60 -20.94 17.18 21.41
CA ALA A 60 -19.76 16.47 21.89
C ALA A 60 -19.93 14.94 21.87
N TYR A 61 -21.10 14.43 22.26
CA TYR A 61 -21.41 13.00 22.13
C TYR A 61 -21.45 12.55 20.67
N LEU A 62 -21.98 13.38 19.75
CA LEU A 62 -21.99 13.07 18.32
C LEU A 62 -20.57 12.99 17.75
N TYR A 63 -19.67 13.92 18.12
CA TYR A 63 -18.26 13.86 17.71
C TYR A 63 -17.55 12.63 18.27
N ALA A 64 -17.76 12.28 19.54
CA ALA A 64 -17.18 11.09 20.15
C ALA A 64 -17.68 9.79 19.47
N ALA A 65 -18.98 9.69 19.22
CA ALA A 65 -19.57 8.59 18.47
C ALA A 65 -19.03 8.52 17.03
N GLY A 66 -18.84 9.69 16.40
CA GLY A 66 -18.22 9.83 15.09
C GLY A 66 -16.80 9.28 15.05
N VAL A 67 -15.94 9.64 16.02
CA VAL A 67 -14.57 9.10 16.12
C VAL A 67 -14.59 7.58 16.21
N VAL A 68 -15.34 7.01 17.15
CA VAL A 68 -15.40 5.54 17.33
C VAL A 68 -15.98 4.85 16.10
N GLY A 69 -17.06 5.39 15.55
CA GLY A 69 -17.72 4.85 14.36
C GLY A 69 -16.83 4.89 13.11
N LEU A 70 -16.17 6.03 12.84
CA LEU A 70 -15.25 6.17 11.71
C LEU A 70 -14.02 5.29 11.86
N MET A 71 -13.48 5.12 13.08
CA MET A 71 -12.38 4.17 13.33
C MET A 71 -12.80 2.72 13.05
N ALA A 72 -14.00 2.32 13.50
CA ALA A 72 -14.55 0.99 13.23
C ALA A 72 -14.80 0.78 11.73
N ILE A 73 -15.33 1.79 11.02
CA ILE A 73 -15.53 1.75 9.57
C ILE A 73 -14.17 1.60 8.85
N SER A 74 -13.18 2.42 9.19
CA SER A 74 -11.86 2.33 8.55
C SER A 74 -11.21 0.96 8.79
N ALA A 75 -11.28 0.42 10.01
CA ALA A 75 -10.77 -0.92 10.30
C ALA A 75 -11.48 -2.01 9.46
N THR A 76 -12.81 -1.96 9.40
CA THR A 76 -13.60 -2.94 8.62
C THR A 76 -13.43 -2.80 7.11
N MET A 77 -13.02 -1.64 6.61
CA MET A 77 -12.69 -1.43 5.18
C MET A 77 -11.30 -1.96 4.82
N VAL A 78 -10.30 -1.76 5.68
CA VAL A 78 -8.91 -2.13 5.40
C VAL A 78 -8.71 -3.64 5.35
N HIS A 79 -9.32 -4.41 6.26
CA HIS A 79 -9.10 -5.85 6.32
C HIS A 79 -9.54 -6.60 5.04
N PRO A 80 -10.75 -6.40 4.48
CA PRO A 80 -11.15 -6.99 3.21
C PRO A 80 -10.23 -6.58 2.06
N MET A 81 -9.71 -5.36 2.07
CA MET A 81 -8.79 -4.89 1.04
C MET A 81 -7.47 -5.65 1.08
N ILE A 82 -6.90 -5.85 2.28
CA ILE A 82 -5.69 -6.65 2.46
C ILE A 82 -5.93 -8.08 1.99
N LEU A 83 -7.05 -8.70 2.35
CA LEU A 83 -7.40 -10.05 1.91
C LEU A 83 -7.54 -10.14 0.37
N TYR A 84 -8.18 -9.15 -0.26
CA TYR A 84 -8.29 -9.06 -1.71
C TYR A 84 -6.91 -8.99 -2.40
N LEU A 85 -6.01 -8.14 -1.88
CA LEU A 85 -4.65 -7.99 -2.42
C LEU A 85 -3.83 -9.27 -2.24
N MET A 86 -3.93 -9.94 -1.09
CA MET A 86 -3.28 -11.21 -0.83
C MET A 86 -3.80 -12.32 -1.77
N ASP A 87 -5.12 -12.41 -1.97
CA ASP A 87 -5.72 -13.36 -2.91
C ASP A 87 -5.27 -13.13 -4.36
N MET A 88 -5.25 -11.86 -4.81
CA MET A 88 -4.76 -11.53 -6.15
C MET A 88 -3.29 -11.92 -6.33
N SER A 89 -2.46 -11.61 -5.33
CA SER A 89 -1.02 -11.91 -5.37
C SER A 89 -0.76 -13.42 -5.40
N MET A 90 -1.50 -14.16 -4.57
CA MET A 90 -1.46 -15.62 -4.56
C MET A 90 -1.84 -16.23 -5.92
N LYS A 91 -2.86 -15.70 -6.60
CA LYS A 91 -3.25 -16.14 -7.95
C LYS A 91 -2.13 -15.90 -8.97
N ILE A 92 -1.50 -14.73 -8.95
CA ILE A 92 -0.36 -14.40 -9.83
C ILE A 92 0.81 -15.34 -9.55
N ARG A 93 1.13 -15.58 -8.27
CA ARG A 93 2.19 -16.50 -7.84
C ARG A 93 1.95 -17.90 -8.36
N VAL A 94 0.77 -18.47 -8.12
CA VAL A 94 0.42 -19.83 -8.55
C VAL A 94 0.47 -19.95 -10.08
N ALA A 95 0.01 -18.94 -10.83
CA ALA A 95 0.11 -18.92 -12.28
C ALA A 95 1.57 -18.92 -12.77
N CYS A 96 2.43 -18.08 -12.18
CA CYS A 96 3.86 -18.04 -12.51
C CYS A 96 4.56 -19.36 -12.19
N CYS A 97 4.32 -19.92 -10.99
CA CYS A 97 4.89 -21.20 -10.60
C CYS A 97 4.46 -22.34 -11.54
N SER A 98 3.19 -22.37 -11.94
CA SER A 98 2.68 -23.38 -12.88
C SER A 98 3.34 -23.25 -14.26
N LEU A 99 3.52 -22.03 -14.76
CA LEU A 99 4.19 -21.77 -16.05
C LEU A 99 5.65 -22.20 -16.03
N ILE A 100 6.38 -21.86 -14.95
CA ILE A 100 7.77 -22.26 -14.77
C ILE A 100 7.88 -23.78 -14.69
N TYR A 101 7.04 -24.44 -13.88
CA TYR A 101 7.04 -25.90 -13.75
C TYR A 101 6.78 -26.61 -15.07
N ARG A 102 5.78 -26.16 -15.85
CA ARG A 102 5.52 -26.68 -17.20
C ARG A 102 6.71 -26.48 -18.15
N LYS A 103 7.45 -25.39 -18.01
CA LYS A 103 8.65 -25.13 -18.82
C LYS A 103 9.80 -26.05 -18.43
N LEU A 104 10.00 -26.31 -17.14
CA LEU A 104 11.03 -27.22 -16.63
C LEU A 104 10.82 -28.65 -17.15
N LEU A 105 9.58 -29.17 -17.13
CA LEU A 105 9.27 -30.52 -17.61
C LEU A 105 9.55 -30.73 -19.12
N ARG A 106 9.65 -29.65 -19.89
CA ARG A 106 9.92 -29.68 -21.33
C ARG A 106 11.35 -29.27 -21.68
N LEU A 107 12.14 -28.89 -20.68
CA LEU A 107 13.51 -28.44 -20.87
C LEU A 107 14.43 -29.65 -20.77
N ASP A 108 15.24 -29.89 -21.81
CA ASP A 108 16.33 -30.85 -21.72
C ASP A 108 17.49 -30.22 -20.95
N LEU A 109 17.62 -30.59 -19.67
CA LEU A 109 18.67 -30.10 -18.77
C LEU A 109 20.06 -30.62 -19.17
N ASN A 110 20.15 -31.71 -19.93
CA ASN A 110 21.43 -32.27 -20.38
C ASN A 110 21.99 -31.54 -21.62
N ALA A 111 21.13 -30.93 -22.44
CA ALA A 111 21.53 -30.19 -23.63
C ALA A 111 22.20 -28.82 -23.33
N GLY A 112 22.09 -28.32 -22.09
CA GLY A 112 22.54 -26.98 -21.69
C GLY A 112 23.98 -26.84 -21.22
N GLY A 113 24.73 -27.94 -21.06
CA GLY A 113 26.11 -27.91 -20.55
C GLY A 113 26.24 -27.15 -19.21
N LYS A 114 27.21 -26.24 -19.09
CA LYS A 114 27.42 -25.41 -17.87
C LYS A 114 26.25 -24.48 -17.53
N ALA A 115 25.34 -24.19 -18.47
CA ALA A 115 24.23 -23.28 -18.24
C ALA A 115 23.03 -23.92 -17.51
N SER A 116 22.98 -25.26 -17.45
CA SER A 116 21.99 -26.00 -16.66
C SER A 116 22.51 -26.37 -15.26
N GLU A 117 23.80 -26.20 -15.01
CA GLU A 117 24.43 -26.41 -13.71
C GLU A 117 23.89 -25.40 -12.69
N GLY A 118 23.24 -25.89 -11.63
CA GLY A 118 22.59 -25.05 -10.62
C GLY A 118 21.27 -24.40 -11.05
N LEU A 119 20.78 -24.62 -12.27
CA LEU A 119 19.51 -24.06 -12.76
C LEU A 119 18.32 -24.58 -11.93
N ALA A 120 18.32 -25.86 -11.57
CA ALA A 120 17.30 -26.43 -10.70
C ALA A 120 17.26 -25.73 -9.33
N GLY A 121 18.43 -25.47 -8.72
CA GLY A 121 18.53 -24.76 -7.44
C GLY A 121 18.07 -23.30 -7.55
N HIS A 122 18.49 -22.57 -8.59
CA HIS A 122 18.04 -21.20 -8.83
C HIS A 122 16.53 -21.12 -9.05
N VAL A 123 15.95 -22.05 -9.81
CA VAL A 123 14.51 -22.05 -10.07
C VAL A 123 13.72 -22.43 -8.83
N VAL A 124 14.20 -23.38 -8.01
CA VAL A 124 13.59 -23.69 -6.72
C VAL A 124 13.62 -22.45 -5.82
N ASN A 125 14.76 -21.77 -5.69
CA ASN A 125 14.86 -20.54 -4.89
C ASN A 125 13.96 -19.41 -5.42
N LEU A 126 13.87 -19.27 -6.74
CA LEU A 126 12.97 -18.30 -7.38
C LEU A 126 11.50 -18.59 -7.02
N LEU A 127 11.10 -19.87 -7.03
CA LEU A 127 9.74 -20.31 -6.73
C LEU A 127 9.40 -20.26 -5.23
N THR A 128 10.36 -20.51 -4.34
CA THR A 128 10.13 -20.57 -2.89
C THR A 128 10.32 -19.23 -2.20
N THR A 129 11.33 -18.46 -2.61
CA THR A 129 11.80 -17.28 -1.87
C THR A 129 11.39 -15.99 -2.58
N ASP A 130 11.73 -15.87 -3.86
CA ASP A 130 11.50 -14.61 -4.60
C ASP A 130 10.01 -14.42 -4.93
N ALA A 131 9.33 -15.49 -5.34
CA ALA A 131 7.90 -15.46 -5.62
C ALA A 131 7.04 -15.07 -4.40
N GLN A 132 7.47 -15.42 -3.18
CA GLN A 132 6.78 -15.03 -1.95
C GLN A 132 6.99 -13.54 -1.63
N ARG A 133 8.15 -12.97 -1.97
CA ARG A 133 8.40 -11.52 -1.78
C ARG A 133 7.48 -10.65 -2.64
N PHE A 134 7.04 -11.14 -3.80
CA PHE A 134 6.07 -10.44 -4.64
C PHE A 134 4.70 -10.25 -3.96
N ASP A 135 4.30 -11.18 -3.09
CA ASP A 135 3.03 -11.06 -2.34
C ASP A 135 3.05 -9.91 -1.34
N MET A 136 4.22 -9.58 -0.78
CA MET A 136 4.38 -8.42 0.09
C MET A 136 4.55 -7.14 -0.73
N ALA A 137 5.28 -7.21 -1.84
CA ALA A 137 5.51 -6.07 -2.71
C ALA A 137 4.21 -5.50 -3.31
N SER A 138 3.22 -6.36 -3.59
CA SER A 138 1.91 -5.93 -4.12
C SER A 138 1.11 -5.08 -3.13
N LEU A 139 1.22 -5.35 -1.82
CA LEU A 139 0.62 -4.53 -0.77
C LEU A 139 1.24 -3.12 -0.79
N PHE A 140 2.58 -3.05 -0.79
CA PHE A 140 3.30 -1.77 -0.85
C PHE A 140 3.04 -0.98 -2.14
N MET A 141 2.79 -1.66 -3.27
CA MET A 141 2.53 -0.99 -4.54
C MET A 141 1.25 -0.14 -4.52
N VAL A 142 0.23 -0.59 -3.77
CA VAL A 142 -1.01 0.18 -3.55
C VAL A 142 -0.72 1.39 -2.68
N ASP A 143 0.00 1.17 -1.58
CA ASP A 143 0.34 2.23 -0.63
C ASP A 143 1.21 3.31 -1.27
N LEU A 144 2.05 2.98 -2.26
CA LEU A 144 2.89 3.93 -2.98
C LEU A 144 2.08 5.03 -3.69
N VAL A 145 0.88 4.70 -4.20
CA VAL A 145 0.00 5.67 -4.88
C VAL A 145 -0.90 6.38 -3.88
N ARG A 146 -1.37 5.64 -2.87
CA ARG A 146 -2.32 6.14 -1.89
C ARG A 146 -1.68 7.13 -0.90
N THR A 147 -0.52 6.80 -0.36
CA THR A 147 0.12 7.58 0.71
C THR A 147 0.51 9.01 0.31
N PRO A 148 0.98 9.30 -0.92
CA PRO A 148 1.24 10.68 -1.34
C PRO A 148 -0.03 11.52 -1.41
N ILE A 149 -1.13 10.94 -1.92
CA ILE A 149 -2.43 11.64 -2.02
C ILE A 149 -2.92 12.02 -0.61
N GLU A 150 -2.90 11.06 0.31
CA GLU A 150 -3.31 11.26 1.70
C GLU A 150 -2.40 12.31 2.40
N SER A 151 -1.08 12.22 2.19
CA SER A 151 -0.10 13.14 2.77
C SER A 151 -0.30 14.58 2.30
N ILE A 152 -0.56 14.81 1.01
CA ILE A 152 -0.81 16.16 0.48
C ILE A 152 -2.02 16.80 1.17
N ILE A 153 -3.09 16.03 1.35
CA ILE A 153 -4.31 16.55 1.98
C ILE A 153 -4.07 16.87 3.47
N ILE A 154 -3.38 15.99 4.20
CA ILE A 154 -3.03 16.22 5.61
C ILE A 154 -2.16 17.47 5.75
N VAL A 155 -1.13 17.62 4.91
CA VAL A 155 -0.24 18.79 4.93
C VAL A 155 -1.02 20.07 4.63
N TYR A 156 -1.96 20.04 3.68
CA TYR A 156 -2.83 21.18 3.39
C TYR A 156 -3.70 21.57 4.60
N LEU A 157 -4.34 20.59 5.24
CA LEU A 157 -5.18 20.84 6.43
C LEU A 157 -4.36 21.41 7.58
N MET A 158 -3.18 20.83 7.85
CA MET A 158 -2.27 21.33 8.88
C MET A 158 -1.77 22.74 8.57
N TYR A 159 -1.40 23.02 7.32
CA TYR A 159 -0.96 24.35 6.91
C TYR A 159 -2.04 25.41 7.15
N ARG A 160 -3.32 25.06 6.95
CA ARG A 160 -4.43 25.97 7.28
C ARG A 160 -4.53 26.28 8.78
N GLN A 161 -4.13 25.34 9.63
CA GLN A 161 -4.30 25.47 11.08
C GLN A 161 -3.11 26.13 11.79
N ILE A 162 -1.87 25.83 11.37
CA ILE A 162 -0.64 26.34 12.01
C ILE A 162 0.35 27.01 11.04
N GLY A 163 -0.02 27.16 9.76
CA GLY A 163 0.75 27.91 8.76
C GLY A 163 2.11 27.29 8.44
N VAL A 164 3.12 28.16 8.33
CA VAL A 164 4.49 27.81 7.90
C VAL A 164 5.14 26.77 8.84
N ALA A 165 4.71 26.69 10.10
CA ALA A 165 5.20 25.68 11.04
C ALA A 165 5.01 24.24 10.52
N THR A 166 3.93 23.97 9.77
CA THR A 166 3.71 22.68 9.11
C THR A 166 4.83 22.34 8.14
N LEU A 167 5.27 23.30 7.33
CA LEU A 167 6.29 23.06 6.30
C LEU A 167 7.64 22.70 6.93
N ILE A 168 7.98 23.32 8.06
CA ILE A 168 9.20 22.98 8.82
C ILE A 168 9.12 21.54 9.34
N GLY A 169 7.98 21.14 9.90
CA GLY A 169 7.75 19.77 10.36
C GLY A 169 7.82 18.74 9.23
N VAL A 170 7.21 19.04 8.09
CA VAL A 170 7.27 18.17 6.89
C VAL A 170 8.70 18.06 6.37
N ALA A 171 9.44 19.17 6.28
CA ALA A 171 10.85 19.15 5.86
C ALA A 171 11.71 18.28 6.79
N PHE A 172 11.48 18.36 8.10
CA PHE A 172 12.13 17.49 9.09
C PHE A 172 11.79 16.01 8.85
N LEU A 173 10.52 15.66 8.64
CA LEU A 173 10.10 14.29 8.33
C LEU A 173 10.72 13.77 7.02
N LEU A 174 10.77 14.58 5.97
CA LEU A 174 11.35 14.21 4.67
C LEU A 174 12.86 13.96 4.76
N MET A 175 13.58 14.59 5.69
CA MET A 175 15.00 14.33 5.94
C MET A 175 15.25 12.87 6.39
N PHE A 176 14.27 12.20 7.01
CA PHE A 176 14.42 10.80 7.39
C PHE A 176 14.37 9.83 6.20
N ILE A 177 13.84 10.24 5.04
CA ILE A 177 13.77 9.38 3.85
C ILE A 177 15.18 9.00 3.34
N PRO A 178 16.09 9.95 3.05
CA PRO A 178 17.44 9.60 2.62
C PRO A 178 18.21 8.85 3.71
N LEU A 179 18.03 9.22 4.99
CA LEU A 179 18.66 8.50 6.10
C LEU A 179 18.24 7.02 6.15
N GLN A 180 16.94 6.74 5.97
CA GLN A 180 16.44 5.37 5.86
C GLN A 180 17.00 4.64 4.63
N GLY A 181 17.17 5.34 3.51
CA GLY A 181 17.78 4.80 2.30
C GLY A 181 19.25 4.37 2.50
N GLU A 182 20.06 5.22 3.12
CA GLU A 182 21.47 4.90 3.44
C GLU A 182 21.57 3.72 4.40
N MET A 183 20.73 3.67 5.45
CA MET A 183 20.69 2.52 6.37
C MET A 183 20.27 1.23 5.66
N ALA A 184 19.35 1.30 4.71
CA ALA A 184 18.93 0.15 3.92
C ALA A 184 20.05 -0.35 2.99
N LEU A 185 20.80 0.57 2.39
CA LEU A 185 21.96 0.26 1.54
C LEU A 185 23.12 -0.33 2.34
N ALA A 186 23.40 0.20 3.54
CA ALA A 186 24.47 -0.29 4.41
C ALA A 186 24.21 -1.70 5.00
N ARG A 187 22.96 -2.18 4.94
CA ARG A 187 22.55 -3.50 5.44
C ARG A 187 22.67 -4.63 4.39
N ASN A 188 22.83 -4.29 3.11
CA ASN A 188 23.05 -5.24 2.02
C ASN A 188 24.54 -5.38 1.69
#